data_AF-A0AAD7N3Z9-F1
#
_entry.id   AF-A0AAD7N3Z9-F1
#
_cell.length_a   1.000
_cell.length_b   1.000
_cell.length_c   1.000
_cell.angle_alpha   90.00
_cell.angle_beta   90.00
_cell.angle_gamma   90.00
#
_symmetry.space_group_name_H-M   'P 1'
#
loop_
_entity.id
_entity.type
_entity.pdbx_description
1 polymer ?
#
loop_
_entity_poly.entity_id
_entity_poly.type
_entity_poly.pdbx_seq_one_letter_code
_entity_poly.pdbx_strand_id
1 'polypeptide(L)'
;SPEDGLLWLTSRVEEWLLFFDNADDPSINLNDYIPECNHGNIIITSRNPGLCVYAGSHSAVLDMEEEDAVVLLLKSALQKATSRTEQIAAEIVKVR
;
A
#
# COMPACT_ATOMS: atom_id res chain seq x y z
N SER A 1 13.86 -15.63 -14.26
CA SER A 1 14.58 -14.71 -13.35
C SER A 1 13.83 -13.37 -13.31
N PRO A 2 14.26 -12.36 -12.51
CA PRO A 2 13.72 -11.01 -12.63
C PRO A 2 13.83 -10.46 -14.07
N GLU A 3 14.94 -10.75 -14.75
CA GLU A 3 15.16 -10.35 -16.16
C GLU A 3 14.11 -10.93 -17.11
N ASP A 4 13.75 -12.21 -16.98
CA ASP A 4 12.70 -12.82 -17.82
C ASP A 4 11.33 -12.17 -17.57
N GLY A 5 11.05 -11.80 -16.32
CA GLY A 5 9.81 -11.11 -15.95
C GLY A 5 9.73 -9.71 -16.55
N LEU A 6 10.82 -8.97 -16.50
CA LEU A 6 10.95 -7.66 -17.14
C LEU A 6 10.79 -7.77 -18.66
N LEU A 7 11.46 -8.74 -19.29
CA LEU A 7 11.34 -8.98 -20.72
C LEU A 7 9.88 -9.31 -21.10
N TRP A 8 9.22 -10.13 -20.28
CA TRP A 8 7.82 -10.46 -20.48
C TRP A 8 6.93 -9.21 -20.42
N LEU A 9 7.08 -8.35 -19.40
CA LEU A 9 6.28 -7.13 -19.23
C LEU A 9 6.50 -6.12 -20.36
N THR A 10 7.76 -5.90 -20.75
CA THR A 10 8.11 -5.00 -21.86
C THR A 10 7.60 -5.50 -23.21
N SER A 11 7.51 -6.82 -23.41
CA SER A 11 7.05 -7.42 -24.67
C SER A 11 5.53 -7.45 -24.86
N ARG A 12 4.74 -7.17 -23.82
CA ARG A 12 3.27 -7.18 -23.88
C ARG A 12 2.75 -5.97 -24.63
N VAL A 13 1.70 -6.15 -25.43
CA VAL A 13 0.97 -5.05 -26.08
C VAL A 13 -0.21 -4.60 -25.21
N GLU A 14 -0.66 -5.46 -24.31
CA GLU A 14 -1.74 -5.19 -23.37
C GLU A 14 -1.28 -4.37 -22.15
N GLU A 15 -2.20 -3.59 -21.60
CA GLU A 15 -1.99 -2.91 -20.32
C GLU A 15 -1.84 -3.93 -19.19
N TRP A 16 -0.78 -3.75 -18.39
CA TRP A 16 -0.51 -4.54 -17.20
C TRP A 16 -0.36 -3.62 -15.98
N LEU A 17 -0.47 -4.21 -14.80
CA LEU A 17 -0.29 -3.52 -13.54
C LEU A 17 0.71 -4.30 -12.68
N LEU A 18 1.79 -3.64 -12.27
CA LEU A 18 2.83 -4.20 -11.42
C LEU A 18 2.76 -3.55 -10.04
N PHE A 19 2.81 -4.39 -9.00
CA PHE A 19 2.82 -3.96 -7.61
C PHE A 19 4.16 -4.28 -6.97
N PHE A 20 4.86 -3.25 -6.50
CA PHE A 20 5.96 -3.40 -5.55
C PHE A 20 5.40 -3.18 -4.16
N ASP A 21 5.04 -4.29 -3.50
CA ASP A 21 4.51 -4.23 -2.15
C ASP A 21 5.62 -4.26 -1.10
N ASN A 22 5.54 -3.38 -0.11
CA ASN A 22 6.46 -3.29 1.02
C ASN A 22 7.94 -3.14 0.57
N ALA A 23 8.18 -2.24 -0.39
CA ALA A 23 9.50 -1.91 -0.92
C ALA A 23 10.31 -1.06 0.09
N ASP A 24 10.68 -1.65 1.23
CA ASP A 24 11.26 -0.90 2.34
C ASP A 24 12.78 -1.02 2.43
N ASP A 25 13.36 -2.05 1.82
CA ASP A 25 14.79 -2.35 1.92
C ASP A 25 15.62 -1.35 1.07
N PRO A 26 16.39 -0.44 1.69
CA PRO A 26 17.17 0.55 0.96
C PRO A 26 18.37 -0.05 0.23
N SER A 27 18.73 -1.31 0.49
CA SER A 27 19.81 -2.00 -0.23
C SER A 27 19.39 -2.47 -1.63
N ILE A 28 18.08 -2.52 -1.89
CA ILE A 28 17.52 -2.93 -3.18
C ILE A 28 17.35 -1.68 -4.06
N ASN A 29 18.05 -1.67 -5.20
CA ASN A 29 17.81 -0.66 -6.23
C ASN A 29 16.55 -1.03 -7.03
N LEU A 30 15.45 -0.33 -6.77
CA LEU A 30 14.16 -0.65 -7.41
C LEU A 30 14.18 -0.47 -8.93
N ASN A 31 15.05 0.42 -9.46
CA ASN A 31 15.22 0.60 -10.91
C ASN A 31 15.56 -0.70 -11.64
N ASP A 32 16.28 -1.62 -11.00
CA ASP A 32 16.67 -2.90 -11.61
C ASP A 32 15.48 -3.83 -11.89
N TYR A 33 14.29 -3.46 -11.39
CA TYR A 33 13.05 -4.21 -11.51
C TYR A 33 11.93 -3.43 -12.22
N ILE A 34 12.17 -2.19 -12.63
CA ILE A 34 11.19 -1.37 -13.37
C ILE A 34 11.31 -1.69 -14.87
N PRO A 35 10.23 -2.13 -15.55
CA PRO A 35 10.26 -2.36 -16.99
C PRO A 35 10.51 -1.07 -17.78
N GLU A 36 11.53 -1.07 -18.65
CA GLU A 36 11.82 0.04 -19.55
C GLU A 36 10.87 0.03 -20.76
N CYS A 37 9.62 0.46 -20.55
CA CYS A 37 8.62 0.61 -21.61
C CYS A 37 7.70 1.82 -21.37
N ASN A 38 6.88 2.16 -22.36
CA ASN A 38 5.99 3.33 -22.34
C ASN A 38 4.51 2.97 -22.05
N HIS A 39 4.25 1.73 -21.64
CA HIS A 39 2.93 1.18 -21.32
C HIS A 39 2.97 0.43 -19.98
N GLY A 40 1.78 0.16 -19.44
CA GLY A 40 1.63 -0.44 -18.12
C GLY A 40 1.62 0.58 -16.99
N ASN A 41 1.19 0.13 -15.81
CA ASN A 41 1.08 0.94 -14.61
C ASN A 41 1.83 0.27 -13.46
N ILE A 42 2.44 1.08 -12.60
CA ILE A 42 3.20 0.59 -11.44
C ILE A 42 2.66 1.26 -10.18
N ILE A 43 2.39 0.46 -9.15
CA ILE A 43 2.08 0.93 -7.80
C ILE A 43 3.17 0.44 -6.85
N ILE A 44 3.75 1.36 -6.10
CA ILE A 44 4.78 1.08 -5.10
C ILE A 44 4.19 1.42 -3.73
N THR A 45 4.20 0.46 -2.81
CA THR A 45 3.91 0.71 -1.39
C THR A 45 5.21 0.59 -0.59
N SER A 46 5.47 1.57 0.28
CA SER A 46 6.70 1.63 1.06
C SER A 46 6.56 2.56 2.27
N ARG A 47 7.30 2.26 3.33
CA ARG A 47 7.56 3.14 4.47
C ARG A 47 8.78 4.04 4.23
N ASN A 48 9.54 3.80 3.16
CA ASN A 48 10.68 4.62 2.75
C ASN A 48 10.20 5.75 1.81
N PRO A 49 10.07 7.01 2.31
CA PRO A 49 9.65 8.13 1.46
C PRO A 49 10.66 8.47 0.36
N GLY A 50 11.90 7.96 0.45
CA GLY A 50 12.91 8.14 -0.60
C GLY A 50 12.55 7.47 -1.92
N LEU A 51 11.65 6.49 -1.93
CA LEU A 51 11.22 5.82 -3.16
C LEU A 51 10.32 6.68 -4.06
N CYS A 52 9.87 7.86 -3.58
CA CYS A 52 9.11 8.80 -4.42
C CYS A 52 9.84 9.21 -5.70
N VAL A 53 11.17 9.09 -5.74
CA VAL A 53 11.98 9.36 -6.95
C VAL A 53 11.65 8.45 -8.13
N TYR A 54 11.06 7.27 -7.88
CA TYR A 54 10.67 6.30 -8.89
C TYR A 54 9.23 6.49 -9.40
N ALA A 55 8.47 7.39 -8.80
CA ALA A 55 7.04 7.55 -9.07
C ALA A 55 6.73 8.85 -9.82
N GLY A 56 5.86 8.78 -10.82
CA GLY A 56 5.31 9.99 -11.47
C GLY A 56 4.34 10.78 -10.57
N SER A 57 3.80 10.13 -9.53
CA SER A 57 2.96 10.73 -8.50
C SER A 57 3.08 9.91 -7.22
N HIS A 58 2.99 10.54 -6.06
CA HIS A 58 3.03 9.88 -4.76
C HIS A 58 2.05 10.51 -3.77
N SER A 59 1.55 9.69 -2.86
CA SER A 59 0.66 10.12 -1.78
C SER A 59 1.02 9.40 -0.50
N ALA A 60 1.10 10.14 0.61
CA ALA A 60 1.22 9.53 1.93
C ALA A 60 -0.14 8.98 2.36
N VAL A 61 -0.16 7.78 2.93
CA VAL A 61 -1.34 7.27 3.64
C VAL A 61 -1.33 7.93 5.02
N LEU A 62 -2.38 8.71 5.29
CA LEU A 62 -2.55 9.40 6.57
C LEU A 62 -3.10 8.47 7.65
N ASP A 63 -3.03 8.94 8.88
CA ASP A 63 -3.66 8.27 10.01
C ASP A 63 -5.18 8.15 9.80
N MET A 64 -5.74 7.10 10.38
CA MET A 64 -7.17 6.85 10.39
C MET A 64 -7.84 7.71 11.46
N GLU A 65 -8.97 8.33 11.12
CA GLU A 65 -9.79 9.06 12.08
C GLU A 65 -10.32 8.12 13.18
N GLU A 66 -10.53 8.68 14.39
CA GLU A 66 -10.94 7.90 15.55
C GLU A 66 -12.25 7.14 15.29
N GLU A 67 -13.21 7.78 14.64
CA GLU A 67 -14.50 7.20 14.31
C GLU A 67 -14.37 5.99 13.38
N ASP A 68 -13.51 6.08 12.36
CA ASP A 68 -13.24 4.99 11.43
C ASP A 68 -12.51 3.83 12.13
N ALA A 69 -11.59 4.15 13.05
CA ALA A 69 -10.89 3.16 13.85
C ALA A 69 -11.84 2.40 14.79
N VAL A 70 -12.81 3.09 15.40
CA VAL A 70 -13.87 2.46 16.21
C VAL A 70 -14.70 1.49 15.36
N VAL A 71 -15.14 1.95 14.18
CA VAL A 71 -15.91 1.12 13.24
C VAL A 71 -15.11 -0.10 12.80
N LEU A 72 -13.83 0.08 12.46
CA LEU A 72 -12.94 -1.01 12.07
C LEU A 72 -12.79 -2.02 13.21
N LEU A 73 -12.51 -1.56 14.43
CA LEU A 73 -12.35 -2.43 15.59
C LEU A 73 -13.60 -3.28 15.86
N LEU A 74 -14.79 -2.66 15.83
CA LEU A 74 -16.05 -3.38 16.03
C LEU A 74 -16.29 -4.43 14.94
N LYS A 75 -16.03 -4.09 13.67
CA LYS A 75 -16.14 -5.02 12.54
C LYS A 75 -15.16 -6.20 12.68
N SER A 76 -13.89 -5.92 13.00
CA SER A 76 -12.86 -6.94 13.19
C SER A 76 -13.16 -7.87 14.38
N ALA A 77 -13.77 -7.33 15.44
CA ALA A 77 -14.21 -8.11 16.60
C ALA A 77 -15.55 -8.85 16.39
N LEU A 78 -16.17 -8.72 15.21
CA LEU A 78 -17.52 -9.25 14.91
C LEU A 78 -18.60 -8.75 15.90
N GLN A 79 -18.41 -7.56 16.44
CA GLN A 79 -19.34 -6.96 17.40
C GLN A 79 -20.34 -6.05 16.70
N LYS A 80 -21.57 -6.04 17.23
CA LYS A 80 -22.57 -5.06 16.81
C LYS A 80 -22.22 -3.68 17.38
N ALA A 81 -22.47 -2.65 16.58
CA ALA A 81 -22.46 -1.26 17.03
C ALA A 81 -23.66 -1.01 17.96
N THR A 82 -23.38 -1.03 19.25
CA THR A 82 -24.31 -0.67 20.32
C THR A 82 -23.64 0.41 21.15
N SER A 83 -24.41 1.26 21.85
CA SER A 83 -23.83 2.36 22.62
C SER A 83 -22.75 1.90 23.60
N ARG A 84 -22.90 0.70 24.19
CA ARG A 84 -21.88 0.12 25.09
C ARG A 84 -20.62 -0.32 24.35
N THR A 85 -20.75 -1.02 23.23
CA THR A 85 -19.61 -1.55 22.47
C THR A 85 -18.85 -0.42 21.77
N GLU A 86 -19.55 0.60 21.28
CA GLU A 86 -18.95 1.82 20.73
C GLU A 86 -18.14 2.58 21.78
N GLN A 87 -18.68 2.74 23.00
CA GLN A 87 -17.98 3.42 24.08
C GLN A 87 -16.68 2.68 24.47
N ILE A 88 -16.76 1.35 24.62
CA ILE A 88 -15.57 0.52 24.92
C ILE A 88 -14.56 0.58 23.77
N ALA A 89 -15.03 0.50 22.53
CA ALA A 89 -14.15 0.57 21.35
C ALA A 89 -13.45 1.94 21.26
N ALA A 90 -14.15 3.05 21.53
CA ALA A 90 -13.57 4.38 21.56
C ALA A 90 -12.49 4.52 22.64
N GLU A 91 -12.71 3.95 23.82
CA GLU A 91 -11.68 3.92 24.88
C GLU A 91 -10.44 3.13 24.44
N ILE A 92 -10.60 1.99 23.75
CA ILE A 92 -9.48 1.19 23.23
C ILE A 92 -8.73 1.94 22.13
N VAL A 93 -9.44 2.58 21.19
CA VAL A 93 -8.85 3.30 20.07
C VAL A 93 -7.97 4.48 20.55
N LYS A 94 -8.38 5.14 21.64
CA LYS A 94 -7.61 6.24 22.27
C LYS A 94 -6.35 5.78 23.00
N VAL A 95 -6.23 4.50 23.35
CA VAL A 95 -5.00 3.95 23.93
C VAL A 95 -4.02 3.67 22.79
N ARG A 96 -3.39 4.73 22.29
CA ARG A 96 -2.19 4.68 21.46
C ARG A 96 -1.14 5.65 21.99
#